data_AF-A0A0D2NG51-F1
#
_entry.id   AF-A0A0D2NG51-F1
#
_cell.length_a   1.000
_cell.length_b   1.000
_cell.length_c   1.000
_cell.angle_alpha   90.00
_cell.angle_beta   90.00
_cell.angle_gamma   90.00
#
_symmetry.space_group_name_H-M   'P 1'
#
loop_
_entity.id
_entity.type
_entity.pdbx_description
1 polymer ?
#
loop_
_entity_poly.entity_id
_entity_poly.type
_entity_poly.pdbx_seq_one_letter_code
_entity_poly.pdbx_strand_id
1 'polypeptide(L)'
;MALVMRKAGLATALPVRSSRRMLVVRNTGGERTNLNEVGLNSVADTTVRNNLMGKSRFMEKKGWVDAQGRKGKGIGVYRFANKYGANVDGYSPIYTPDRWTESGDSYKLGTKGLIAWAGLVVVLLGIGANLIISTSQLGA
;
A
#
# COMPACT_ATOMS: atom_id res chain seq x y z
N MET A 1 33.13 19.36 61.28
CA MET A 1 31.74 19.21 60.83
C MET A 1 31.61 19.96 59.51
N ALA A 2 31.89 19.28 58.39
CA ALA A 2 31.92 19.90 57.05
C ALA A 2 30.72 19.42 56.23
N LEU A 3 29.89 20.37 55.82
CA LEU A 3 28.64 20.16 55.09
C LEU A 3 28.96 19.94 53.59
N VAL A 4 28.71 18.72 53.09
CA VAL A 4 28.83 18.41 51.65
C VAL A 4 27.55 18.87 50.95
N MET A 5 27.65 19.97 50.21
CA MET A 5 26.57 20.50 49.39
C MET A 5 26.42 19.65 48.12
N ARG A 6 25.34 18.86 48.01
CA ARG A 6 25.01 18.12 46.78
C ARG A 6 24.36 19.06 45.77
N LYS A 7 25.04 19.25 44.63
CA LYS A 7 24.53 20.01 43.48
C LYS A 7 23.43 19.20 42.80
N ALA A 8 22.18 19.69 42.80
CA ALA A 8 21.09 19.09 42.05
C ALA A 8 21.27 19.39 40.55
N GLY A 9 21.52 18.35 39.75
CA GLY A 9 21.56 18.46 38.30
C GLY A 9 20.14 18.55 37.73
N LEU A 10 19.84 19.62 37.00
CA LEU A 10 18.62 19.71 36.18
C LEU A 10 18.76 18.76 34.99
N ALA A 11 18.04 17.65 34.99
CA ALA A 11 17.89 16.80 33.81
C ALA A 11 16.78 17.41 32.93
N THR A 12 17.17 18.13 31.88
CA THR A 12 16.26 18.52 30.79
C THR A 12 15.82 17.27 30.03
N ALA A 13 14.60 16.81 30.29
CA ALA A 13 13.98 15.74 29.52
C ALA A 13 13.70 16.22 28.09
N LEU A 14 14.25 15.53 27.10
CA LEU A 14 13.95 15.76 25.68
C LEU A 14 12.48 15.37 25.41
N PRO A 15 11.73 16.14 24.60
CA PRO A 15 10.36 15.78 24.27
C PRO A 15 10.34 14.47 23.47
N VAL A 16 9.53 13.51 23.93
CA VAL A 16 9.24 12.27 23.21
C VAL A 16 8.68 12.64 21.84
N ARG A 17 9.38 12.22 20.79
CA ARG A 17 8.95 12.40 19.40
C ARG A 17 7.58 11.76 19.25
N SER A 18 6.55 12.59 19.06
CA SER A 18 5.19 12.14 18.76
C SER A 18 5.28 11.11 17.63
N SER A 19 4.96 9.86 17.97
CA SER A 19 4.86 8.77 17.02
C SER A 19 3.90 9.24 15.93
N ARG A 20 4.43 9.51 14.72
CA ARG A 20 3.57 9.62 13.55
C ARG A 20 2.85 8.29 13.47
N ARG A 21 1.57 8.29 13.87
CA ARG A 21 0.68 7.15 13.71
C ARG A 21 0.64 6.89 12.21
N MET A 22 1.46 5.96 11.75
CA MET A 22 1.49 5.56 10.36
C MET A 22 0.09 5.04 10.09
N LEU A 23 -0.68 5.76 9.29
CA LEU A 23 -1.96 5.29 8.79
C LEU A 23 -1.64 4.04 7.97
N VAL A 24 -1.72 2.89 8.62
CA VAL A 24 -1.83 1.63 7.92
C VAL A 24 -3.17 1.71 7.22
N VAL A 25 -3.15 2.02 5.93
CA VAL A 25 -4.29 1.85 5.04
C VAL A 25 -4.57 0.35 5.05
N ARG A 26 -5.38 -0.09 6.02
CA ARG A 26 -5.96 -1.42 6.01
C ARG A 26 -6.94 -1.42 4.86
N ASN A 27 -6.59 -2.16 3.81
CA ASN A 27 -7.52 -2.50 2.77
C ASN A 27 -8.70 -3.20 3.47
N THR A 28 -9.88 -2.59 3.45
CA THR A 28 -11.09 -3.07 4.09
C THR A 28 -11.63 -4.25 3.28
N GLY A 29 -10.89 -5.36 3.30
CA GLY A 29 -11.21 -6.58 2.56
C GLY A 29 -10.68 -7.75 3.36
N GLY A 30 -11.35 -8.06 4.47
CA GLY A 30 -11.03 -9.16 5.38
C GLY A 30 -11.26 -10.56 4.80
N GLU A 31 -11.33 -10.69 3.48
CA GLU A 31 -11.48 -11.97 2.82
C GLU A 31 -10.10 -12.60 2.62
N ARG A 32 -9.88 -13.78 3.21
CA ARG A 32 -8.68 -14.57 2.95
C ARG A 32 -8.68 -14.90 1.46
N THR A 33 -7.65 -14.46 0.74
CA THR A 33 -7.55 -14.66 -0.70
C THR A 33 -7.50 -16.16 -1.02
N ASN A 34 -8.44 -16.63 -1.84
CA ASN A 34 -8.31 -17.93 -2.49
C ASN A 34 -7.24 -17.82 -3.57
N LEU A 35 -5.98 -18.02 -3.20
CA LEU A 35 -4.82 -17.87 -4.09
C LEU A 35 -4.90 -18.77 -5.33
N ASN A 36 -5.70 -19.82 -5.29
CA ASN A 36 -5.92 -20.73 -6.41
C ASN A 36 -6.67 -20.08 -7.58
N GLU A 37 -7.35 -18.95 -7.36
CA GLU A 37 -8.21 -18.28 -8.34
C GLU A 37 -7.72 -16.88 -8.73
N VAL A 38 -6.72 -16.36 -8.02
CA VAL A 38 -6.42 -14.92 -7.94
C VAL A 38 -4.93 -14.68 -8.20
N GLY A 39 -4.57 -13.53 -8.77
CA GLY A 39 -3.18 -13.12 -8.98
C GLY A 39 -2.40 -13.98 -9.97
N LEU A 40 -1.28 -14.56 -9.56
CA LEU A 40 -0.42 -15.29 -10.49
C LEU A 40 -1.09 -16.51 -11.14
N ASN A 41 -2.08 -17.09 -10.45
CA ASN A 41 -2.87 -18.20 -10.99
C ASN A 41 -3.91 -17.74 -12.05
N SER A 42 -4.29 -16.46 -12.09
CA SER A 42 -5.22 -15.91 -13.10
C SER A 42 -4.54 -15.63 -14.46
N VAL A 43 -3.21 -15.69 -14.54
CA VAL A 43 -2.44 -15.45 -15.77
C VAL A 43 -2.72 -16.52 -16.82
N ALA A 44 -3.50 -16.24 -17.87
CA ALA A 44 -3.91 -17.23 -18.87
C ALA A 44 -2.74 -18.05 -19.47
N ASP A 45 -1.63 -17.38 -19.81
CA ASP A 45 -0.45 -18.03 -20.38
C ASP A 45 0.28 -18.90 -19.33
N THR A 46 0.29 -20.21 -19.57
CA THR A 46 0.96 -21.19 -18.70
C THR A 46 2.48 -21.03 -18.65
N THR A 47 3.12 -20.55 -19.72
CA THR A 47 4.57 -20.33 -19.76
C THR A 47 4.93 -19.14 -18.89
N VAL A 48 4.23 -18.02 -19.05
CA VAL A 48 4.42 -16.82 -18.22
C VAL A 48 4.15 -17.17 -16.76
N ARG A 49 3.00 -17.78 -16.45
CA ARG A 49 2.65 -18.25 -15.10
C ARG A 49 3.77 -19.09 -14.48
N ASN A 50 4.25 -20.11 -15.19
CA ASN A 50 5.31 -21.00 -14.69
C ASN A 50 6.62 -20.25 -14.42
N ASN A 51 7.01 -19.32 -15.28
CA ASN A 51 8.21 -18.50 -15.08
C ASN A 51 8.11 -17.65 -13.80
N LEU A 52 6.99 -16.95 -13.60
CA LEU A 52 6.79 -16.14 -12.39
C LEU A 52 6.66 -17.01 -11.13
N MET A 53 6.12 -18.23 -11.24
CA MET A 53 6.05 -19.18 -10.12
C MET A 53 7.40 -19.86 -9.83
N GLY A 54 8.40 -19.65 -10.69
CA GLY A 54 9.68 -20.36 -10.62
C GLY A 54 9.54 -21.88 -10.82
N LYS A 55 8.53 -22.30 -11.59
CA LYS A 55 8.29 -23.70 -11.98
C LYS A 55 8.74 -23.93 -13.42
N SER A 56 9.24 -25.13 -13.71
CA SER A 56 9.58 -25.53 -15.07
C SER A 56 8.61 -26.58 -15.59
N ARG A 57 8.35 -26.58 -16.90
CA ARG A 57 7.48 -27.57 -17.58
C ARG A 57 8.04 -29.00 -17.54
N PHE A 58 9.26 -29.17 -17.07
CA PHE A 58 9.98 -30.45 -17.05
C PHE A 58 10.15 -30.98 -15.63
N MET A 59 9.91 -30.16 -14.61
CA MET A 59 10.14 -30.46 -13.20
C MET A 59 9.37 -31.68 -12.69
N GLU A 60 8.16 -31.87 -13.21
CA GLU A 60 7.27 -32.98 -12.86
C GLU A 60 7.56 -34.24 -13.68
N LYS A 61 8.42 -34.16 -14.70
CA LYS A 61 8.74 -35.31 -15.55
C LYS A 61 9.70 -36.26 -14.84
N LYS A 62 9.47 -37.55 -15.03
CA LYS A 62 10.35 -38.61 -14.53
C LYS A 62 11.77 -38.41 -15.09
N GLY A 63 12.77 -38.48 -14.21
CA GLY A 63 14.17 -38.32 -14.60
C GLY A 63 14.60 -36.85 -14.76
N TRP A 64 13.77 -35.88 -14.38
CA TRP A 64 14.21 -34.49 -14.34
C TRP A 64 15.41 -34.29 -13.41
N VAL A 65 16.34 -33.47 -13.86
CA VAL A 65 17.59 -33.14 -13.19
C VAL A 65 17.57 -31.64 -12.88
N ASP A 66 17.95 -31.28 -11.65
CA ASP A 66 18.04 -29.89 -11.24
C ASP A 66 19.19 -29.16 -11.96
N ALA A 67 19.25 -27.84 -11.84
CA ALA A 67 20.31 -27.04 -12.46
C ALA A 67 21.74 -27.40 -11.96
N GLN A 68 21.86 -28.19 -10.89
CA GLN A 68 23.13 -28.66 -10.33
C GLN A 68 23.47 -30.09 -10.77
N GLY A 69 22.70 -30.70 -11.68
CA GLY A 69 22.96 -32.06 -12.15
C GLY A 69 22.45 -33.16 -11.22
N ARG A 70 21.68 -32.83 -10.18
CA ARG A 70 21.16 -33.82 -9.21
C ARG A 70 19.74 -34.23 -9.57
N LYS A 71 19.32 -35.41 -9.10
CA LYS A 71 17.92 -35.86 -9.23
C LYS A 71 16.98 -34.77 -8.72
N GLY A 72 16.12 -34.31 -9.61
CA GLY A 72 15.16 -33.26 -9.35
C GLY A 72 14.19 -33.61 -8.23
N LYS A 73 13.93 -32.65 -7.34
CA LYS A 73 13.03 -32.85 -6.20
C LYS A 73 11.58 -32.48 -6.50
N GLY A 74 11.27 -32.04 -7.73
CA GLY A 74 9.96 -31.50 -8.07
C GLY A 74 9.67 -30.14 -7.43
N ILE A 75 10.71 -29.44 -6.95
CA ILE A 75 10.60 -28.19 -6.23
C ILE A 75 11.14 -27.06 -7.11
N GLY A 76 10.32 -26.04 -7.33
CA GLY A 76 10.70 -24.83 -8.08
C GLY A 76 11.72 -23.96 -7.33
N VAL A 77 11.92 -22.75 -7.83
CA VAL A 77 12.71 -21.70 -7.14
C VAL A 77 12.19 -21.51 -5.70
N TYR A 78 10.88 -21.65 -5.50
CA TYR A 78 10.22 -21.43 -4.23
C TYR A 78 9.75 -22.74 -3.59
N ARG A 79 10.42 -23.13 -2.50
CA ARG A 79 10.24 -24.45 -1.89
C ARG A 79 8.92 -24.68 -1.18
N PHE A 80 8.27 -23.61 -0.73
CA PHE A 80 7.07 -23.68 0.10
C PHE A 80 5.81 -23.19 -0.61
N ALA A 81 5.87 -22.97 -1.93
CA ALA A 81 4.71 -22.56 -2.72
C ALA A 81 3.52 -23.51 -2.49
N ASN A 82 3.76 -24.83 -2.50
CA ASN A 82 2.72 -25.83 -2.27
C ASN A 82 2.18 -25.85 -0.82
N LYS A 83 2.96 -25.39 0.17
CA LYS A 83 2.54 -25.34 1.58
C LYS A 83 1.64 -24.14 1.86
N TYR A 84 1.93 -23.01 1.24
CA TYR A 84 1.24 -21.75 1.51
C TYR A 84 0.27 -21.34 0.39
N GLY A 85 0.29 -22.02 -0.76
CA GLY A 85 -0.54 -21.73 -1.94
C GLY A 85 0.17 -20.85 -2.98
N ALA A 86 0.95 -19.86 -2.53
CA ALA A 86 1.77 -19.02 -3.39
C ALA A 86 3.12 -18.65 -2.74
N ASN A 87 3.98 -18.01 -3.52
CA ASN A 87 5.25 -17.45 -3.05
C ASN A 87 4.99 -16.15 -2.26
N VAL A 88 5.99 -15.66 -1.51
CA VAL A 88 5.91 -14.36 -0.82
C VAL A 88 5.47 -13.25 -1.78
N ASP A 89 6.05 -13.24 -2.98
CA ASP A 89 5.73 -12.26 -4.03
C ASP A 89 4.33 -12.47 -4.62
N GLY A 90 3.79 -13.69 -4.56
CA GLY A 90 2.41 -13.99 -5.01
C GLY A 90 1.32 -13.36 -4.15
N TYR A 91 1.68 -12.88 -2.95
CA TYR A 91 0.79 -12.08 -2.09
C TYR A 91 0.98 -10.57 -2.30
N SER A 92 1.96 -10.17 -3.12
CA SER A 92 2.22 -8.76 -3.32
C SER A 92 1.13 -8.17 -4.22
N PRO A 93 0.50 -7.05 -3.82
CA PRO A 93 -0.57 -6.43 -4.59
C PRO A 93 -0.18 -6.19 -6.06
N ILE A 94 1.09 -5.91 -6.35
CA ILE A 94 1.59 -5.68 -7.72
C ILE A 94 1.34 -6.84 -8.69
N TYR A 95 1.15 -8.07 -8.21
CA TYR A 95 0.84 -9.26 -9.03
C TYR A 95 -0.60 -9.74 -8.88
N THR A 96 -1.46 -8.93 -8.24
CA THR A 96 -2.90 -9.17 -8.05
C THR A 96 -3.73 -7.98 -8.53
N PRO A 97 -3.66 -7.61 -9.83
CA PRO A 97 -4.42 -6.49 -10.38
C PRO A 97 -5.93 -6.67 -10.26
N ASP A 98 -6.38 -7.92 -10.27
CA ASP A 98 -7.74 -8.36 -9.98
C ASP A 98 -8.23 -8.00 -8.57
N ARG A 99 -7.34 -7.59 -7.66
CA ARG A 99 -7.66 -7.15 -6.31
C ARG A 99 -7.34 -5.67 -6.07
N TRP A 100 -6.91 -4.95 -7.11
CA TRP A 100 -6.72 -3.52 -7.00
C TRP A 100 -8.08 -2.87 -6.76
N THR A 101 -8.11 -1.91 -5.84
CA THR A 101 -9.29 -1.07 -5.71
C THR A 101 -9.42 -0.25 -6.99
N GLU A 102 -10.61 -0.22 -7.60
CA GLU A 102 -10.89 0.57 -8.80
C GLU A 102 -10.58 2.07 -8.58
N SER A 103 -10.63 2.54 -7.33
CA SER A 103 -10.30 3.91 -6.95
C SER A 103 -8.87 4.10 -6.45
N GLY A 104 -8.01 3.08 -6.50
CA GLY A 104 -6.63 3.14 -5.98
C GLY A 104 -5.73 4.11 -6.74
N ASP A 105 -5.99 4.26 -8.04
CA ASP A 105 -5.16 5.06 -8.95
C ASP A 105 -5.71 6.47 -9.18
N SER A 106 -6.85 6.84 -8.57
CA SER A 106 -7.49 8.14 -8.78
C SER A 106 -7.94 8.81 -7.48
N TYR A 107 -7.26 9.90 -7.13
CA TYR A 107 -7.71 10.86 -6.12
C TYR A 107 -8.76 11.82 -6.69
N LYS A 108 -9.90 11.30 -7.15
CA LYS A 108 -11.02 12.17 -7.52
C LYS A 108 -12.10 12.00 -6.48
N LEU A 109 -12.33 13.07 -5.72
CA LEU A 109 -13.49 13.21 -4.82
C LEU A 109 -14.84 13.23 -5.59
N GLY A 110 -14.80 12.87 -6.88
CA GLY A 110 -15.91 12.79 -7.82
C GLY A 110 -16.56 14.12 -8.12
N THR A 111 -17.68 14.06 -8.84
CA THR A 111 -18.57 15.20 -9.10
C THR A 111 -19.00 15.89 -7.80
N LYS A 112 -19.19 15.12 -6.72
CA LYS A 112 -19.56 15.67 -5.40
C LYS A 112 -18.49 16.61 -4.84
N GLY A 113 -17.21 16.23 -4.92
CA GLY A 113 -16.13 17.12 -4.51
C GLY A 113 -15.91 18.31 -5.44
N LEU A 114 -16.19 18.16 -6.74
CA LEU A 114 -16.16 19.29 -7.66
C LEU A 114 -17.25 20.32 -7.31
N ILE A 115 -18.46 19.86 -6.97
CA ILE A 115 -19.54 20.72 -6.48
C ILE A 115 -19.15 21.42 -5.18
N ALA A 116 -18.52 20.70 -4.24
CA ALA A 116 -18.03 21.30 -3.00
C ALA A 116 -16.99 22.40 -3.25
N TRP A 117 -16.04 22.18 -4.17
CA TRP A 117 -15.08 23.20 -4.59
C TRP A 117 -15.74 24.39 -5.26
N ALA A 118 -16.70 24.16 -6.17
CA ALA A 118 -17.45 25.23 -6.82
C ALA A 118 -18.22 26.07 -5.81
N GLY A 119 -18.91 25.44 -4.85
CA GLY A 119 -19.60 26.12 -3.76
C GLY A 119 -18.65 26.97 -2.92
N LEU A 120 -17.48 26.44 -2.55
CA LEU A 120 -16.46 27.19 -1.83
C LEU A 120 -16.00 28.43 -2.61
N VAL A 121 -15.72 28.30 -3.91
CA VAL A 121 -15.30 29.44 -4.75
C VAL A 121 -16.40 30.52 -4.82
N VAL A 122 -17.66 30.13 -5.02
CA VAL A 122 -18.79 31.07 -5.07
C VAL A 122 -18.96 31.82 -3.76
N VAL A 123 -18.85 31.14 -2.62
CA VAL A 123 -18.92 31.79 -1.30
C VAL A 123 -17.80 32.79 -1.13
N LEU A 124 -16.57 32.42 -1.51
CA LEU A 124 -15.39 33.28 -1.37
C LEU A 124 -15.50 34.53 -2.24
N LEU A 125 -16.02 34.39 -3.46
CA LEU A 125 -16.31 35.51 -4.36
C LEU A 125 -17.43 36.40 -3.81
N GLY A 126 -18.51 35.82 -3.28
CA GLY A 126 -19.61 36.58 -2.68
C GLY A 126 -19.17 37.42 -1.49
N ILE A 127 -18.38 36.83 -0.58
CA ILE A 127 -17.78 37.54 0.55
C ILE A 127 -16.86 38.65 0.03
N GLY A 128 -15.96 38.34 -0.92
CA GLY A 128 -15.03 39.32 -1.49
C GLY A 128 -15.74 40.51 -2.14
N ALA A 129 -16.76 40.25 -2.96
CA ALA A 129 -17.56 41.30 -3.59
C ALA A 129 -18.30 42.17 -2.55
N ASN A 130 -18.89 41.54 -1.53
CA ASN A 130 -19.56 42.27 -0.46
C ASN A 130 -18.59 43.18 0.32
N LEU A 131 -17.37 42.70 0.60
CA LEU A 131 -16.34 43.51 1.26
C LEU A 131 -15.94 44.71 0.40
N ILE A 132 -15.77 44.53 -0.91
CA ILE A 132 -15.44 45.64 -1.81
C ILE A 132 -16.56 46.68 -1.77
N ILE A 133 -17.81 46.31 -2.02
CA ILE A 133 -18.93 47.27 -2.03
C ILE A 133 -19.05 48.00 -0.70
N SER A 134 -18.91 47.27 0.41
CA SER A 134 -19.06 47.82 1.76
C SER A 134 -17.91 48.72 2.21
N THR A 135 -16.75 48.66 1.57
CA THR A 135 -15.54 49.39 2.01
C THR A 135 -14.95 50.33 0.96
N SER A 136 -15.51 50.34 -0.26
CA SER A 136 -15.07 51.21 -1.36
C SER A 136 -16.09 52.32 -1.66
N GLN A 137 -15.65 53.36 -2.37
CA GLN A 137 -16.52 54.46 -2.82
C GLN A 137 -17.56 54.02 -3.86
N LEU A 138 -17.54 52.77 -4.35
CA LEU A 138 -18.57 52.23 -5.26
C LEU A 138 -19.92 52.03 -4.57
N GLY A 139 -19.95 51.92 -3.24
CA GLY A 139 -21.19 51.76 -2.46
C GLY A 139 -21.81 53.07 -1.97
N ALA A 140 -21.20 54.22 -2.27
CA ALA A 140 -21.63 55.56 -1.87
C ALA A 140 -22.28 56.32 -3.04
#